data_AF-A0A522CEH2-F1
#
_entry.id   AF-A0A522CEH2-F1
#
_cell.length_a   1.000
_cell.length_b   1.000
_cell.length_c   1.000
_cell.angle_alpha   90.00
_cell.angle_beta   90.00
_cell.angle_gamma   90.00
#
_symmetry.space_group_name_H-M   'P 1'
#
loop_
_entity.id
_entity.type
_entity.pdbx_description
1 polymer ?
#
loop_
_entity_poly.entity_id
_entity_poly.type
_entity_poly.pdbx_seq_one_letter_code
_entity_poly.pdbx_strand_id
1 'polypeptide(L)'
;MPLTFIEIEKQKNWRIGLLFIVLLFLYFCVTLALIQGFYFVFLNPVFLLRGINWAYLLIIMAFSFMFATIHFLFSAVGAVGSVMRHLGATLPDPEDGIHKRLMNIMDEIHVVTGNKRNIKCMVIPSLSMNALAVADLNGEAAVMITEGLLSRLTRDQLEAVMAHEAYHILSGDCLETTVAASFFGMYASMLEKIKDLGEENGRGFHPAFLFFRILLKLSQILNMFISREREYRADAASVRMTRNPLSMAEALHLISRNWTGVGFIGNGLEMLCIVSPQAAALDESEGWWADLMSTHPPIRKRMGILLNMASTNIAELDAKLNQKTETTNMQRSAEPVYYALDPKQQWQGPFSIADLSSLPWLSPLTWIKSGSEQAIERAWRNPLIDPIFIASLSRQESEISDFVCPHCNQPLIKISYEKTRAYQCRFCSGILVGTDKIPRIIARREVPCTDRLKSLAKAVLSDNQRKTTINKLRGIDAKTKSFLPCPKCKHAMFRTFYSSAYLVEIDRCGICGLAWFDADELEILQCLIENKITLRVGISPA
;
A
#
# COMPACT_ATOMS: atom_id res chain seq x y z
N MET A 1 43.04 10.66 7.13
CA MET A 1 42.68 10.70 8.57
C MET A 1 41.17 10.69 8.66
N PRO A 2 40.53 9.98 9.60
CA PRO A 2 39.09 10.12 9.82
C PRO A 2 38.82 11.58 10.18
N LEU A 3 37.85 12.21 9.52
CA LEU A 3 37.46 13.59 9.80
C LEU A 3 37.05 13.70 11.27
N THR A 4 37.54 14.74 11.93
CA THR A 4 37.12 15.08 13.29
C THR A 4 35.65 15.55 13.28
N PHE A 5 34.95 15.41 14.42
CA PHE A 5 33.57 15.87 14.55
C PHE A 5 33.39 17.35 14.14
N ILE A 6 34.37 18.20 14.50
CA ILE A 6 34.41 19.62 14.15
C ILE A 6 34.52 19.82 12.64
N GLU A 7 35.32 19.02 11.94
CA GLU A 7 35.44 19.09 10.48
C GLU A 7 34.16 18.64 9.77
N ILE A 8 33.47 17.64 10.31
CA ILE A 8 32.17 17.18 9.81
C ILE A 8 31.15 18.31 9.96
N GLU A 9 31.07 18.94 11.13
CA GLU A 9 30.11 20.02 11.40
C GLU A 9 30.41 21.29 10.58
N LYS A 10 31.69 21.61 10.38
CA LYS A 10 32.12 22.72 9.52
C LYS A 10 31.80 22.47 8.04
N GLN A 11 32.02 21.25 7.55
CA GLN A 11 31.64 20.87 6.18
C GLN A 11 30.13 20.99 5.98
N LYS A 12 29.33 20.64 7.01
CA LYS A 12 27.88 20.72 6.90
C LYS A 12 27.34 22.13 6.76
N ASN A 13 27.77 23.01 7.66
CA ASN A 13 27.35 24.42 7.64
C ASN A 13 27.75 25.11 6.34
N TRP A 14 28.91 24.74 5.77
CA TRP A 14 29.35 25.27 4.49
C TRP A 14 28.46 24.80 3.33
N ARG A 15 28.03 23.54 3.31
CA ARG A 15 27.13 23.00 2.25
C ARG A 15 25.75 23.62 2.29
N ILE A 16 25.14 23.72 3.49
CA ILE A 16 23.85 24.39 3.65
C ILE A 16 23.95 25.88 3.24
N GLY A 17 25.05 26.54 3.62
CA GLY A 17 25.34 27.91 3.17
C GLY A 17 25.48 28.02 1.64
N LEU A 18 26.15 27.06 1.00
CA LEU A 18 26.28 27.00 -0.46
C LEU A 18 24.92 26.79 -1.13
N LEU A 19 24.07 25.90 -0.60
CA LEU A 19 22.70 25.71 -1.07
C LEU A 19 21.90 27.02 -1.03
N PHE A 20 22.01 27.77 0.08
CA PHE A 20 21.34 29.06 0.22
C PHE A 20 21.87 30.11 -0.78
N ILE A 21 23.19 30.19 -0.99
CA ILE A 21 23.80 31.10 -1.96
C ILE A 21 23.33 30.78 -3.39
N VAL A 22 23.27 29.49 -3.74
CA VAL A 22 22.79 29.03 -5.04
C VAL A 22 21.31 29.39 -5.22
N LEU A 23 20.48 29.19 -4.19
CA LEU A 23 19.07 29.58 -4.19
C LEU A 23 18.91 31.09 -4.38
N LEU A 24 19.68 31.89 -3.64
CA LEU A 24 19.71 33.35 -3.74
C LEU A 24 20.07 33.81 -5.15
N PHE A 25 21.12 33.24 -5.74
CA PHE A 25 21.55 33.56 -7.10
C PHE A 25 20.48 33.25 -8.13
N LEU A 26 19.78 32.12 -7.96
CA LEU A 26 18.71 31.70 -8.86
C LEU A 26 17.47 32.60 -8.74
N TYR A 27 17.09 33.01 -7.53
CA TYR A 27 16.06 34.05 -7.33
C TYR A 27 16.46 35.40 -7.93
N PHE A 28 17.73 35.78 -7.81
CA PHE A 28 18.26 37.00 -8.42
C PHE A 28 18.15 36.96 -9.95
N CYS A 29 18.55 35.85 -10.58
CA CYS A 29 18.44 35.70 -12.03
C CYS A 29 16.99 35.78 -12.52
N VAL A 30 16.04 35.17 -11.79
CA VAL A 30 14.64 35.14 -12.21
C VAL A 30 13.91 36.43 -11.95
N THR A 31 14.15 37.09 -10.81
CA THR A 31 13.59 38.42 -10.56
C THR A 31 14.13 39.42 -11.59
N LEU A 32 15.42 39.37 -11.92
CA LEU A 32 16.00 40.18 -12.99
C LEU A 32 15.34 39.90 -14.35
N ALA A 33 15.18 38.64 -14.74
CA ALA A 33 14.57 38.25 -16.00
C ALA A 33 13.09 38.66 -16.09
N LEU A 34 12.32 38.50 -15.01
CA LEU A 34 10.91 38.89 -14.95
C LEU A 34 10.75 40.40 -15.09
N ILE A 35 11.56 41.18 -14.37
CA ILE A 35 11.48 42.63 -14.44
C ILE A 35 11.92 43.11 -15.82
N GLN A 36 13.02 42.59 -16.37
CA GLN A 36 13.46 42.92 -17.73
C GLN A 36 12.42 42.55 -18.80
N GLY A 37 11.79 41.38 -18.67
CA GLY A 37 10.70 40.95 -19.55
C GLY A 37 9.49 41.89 -19.46
N PHE A 38 9.12 42.33 -18.26
CA PHE A 38 8.05 43.30 -18.06
C PHE A 38 8.38 44.65 -18.74
N TYR A 39 9.58 45.19 -18.54
CA TYR A 39 10.00 46.44 -19.20
C TYR A 39 10.01 46.30 -20.72
N PHE A 40 10.47 45.16 -21.26
CA PHE A 40 10.49 44.89 -22.69
C PHE A 40 9.08 44.89 -23.31
N VAL A 41 8.10 44.27 -22.63
CA VAL A 41 6.73 44.15 -23.14
C VAL A 41 5.92 45.44 -22.96
N PHE A 42 6.06 46.14 -21.83
CA PHE A 42 5.12 47.21 -21.45
C PHE A 42 5.69 48.64 -21.51
N LEU A 43 7.01 48.83 -21.39
CA LEU A 43 7.59 50.15 -21.08
C LEU A 43 8.65 50.63 -22.09
N ASN A 44 8.59 50.14 -23.33
CA ASN A 44 9.40 50.57 -24.48
C ASN A 44 10.85 50.00 -24.44
N PRO A 45 11.35 49.34 -25.51
CA PRO A 45 12.65 48.66 -25.52
C PRO A 45 13.87 49.59 -25.32
N VAL A 46 13.68 50.91 -25.38
CA VAL A 46 14.74 51.91 -25.13
C VAL A 46 15.17 51.92 -23.64
N PHE A 47 14.31 51.48 -22.71
CA PHE A 47 14.68 51.39 -21.29
C PHE A 47 15.74 50.31 -21.01
N LEU A 48 15.83 49.26 -21.85
CA LEU A 48 16.90 48.25 -21.77
C LEU A 48 18.30 48.83 -22.03
N LEU A 49 18.40 49.94 -22.77
CA LEU A 49 19.65 50.59 -23.16
C LEU A 49 20.08 51.71 -22.18
N ARG A 50 19.17 52.22 -21.33
CA ARG A 50 19.53 53.09 -20.19
C ARG A 50 20.05 52.19 -19.07
N GLY A 51 21.36 52.01 -19.04
CA GLY A 51 22.07 50.99 -18.28
C GLY A 51 21.58 50.69 -16.85
N ILE A 52 21.81 49.44 -16.46
CA ILE A 52 21.56 48.91 -15.12
C ILE A 52 22.31 49.76 -14.09
N ASN A 53 21.58 50.51 -13.26
CA ASN A 53 22.16 51.28 -12.15
C ASN A 53 22.33 50.39 -10.90
N TRP A 54 23.36 50.64 -10.09
CA TRP A 54 23.63 49.96 -8.83
C TRP A 54 22.42 49.98 -7.87
N ALA A 55 21.69 51.09 -7.79
CA ALA A 55 20.48 51.18 -6.96
C ALA A 55 19.42 50.15 -7.35
N TYR A 56 19.25 49.89 -8.65
CA TYR A 56 18.32 48.91 -9.18
C TYR A 56 18.75 47.48 -8.85
N LEU A 57 20.04 47.17 -8.99
CA LEU A 57 20.59 45.86 -8.61
C LEU A 57 20.44 45.56 -7.11
N LEU A 58 20.63 46.57 -6.25
CA LEU A 58 20.46 46.42 -4.81
C LEU A 58 19.00 46.11 -4.43
N ILE A 59 18.04 46.75 -5.10
CA ILE A 59 16.61 46.46 -4.88
C ILE A 59 16.29 45.02 -5.29
N ILE A 60 16.76 44.57 -6.46
CA ILE A 60 16.58 43.18 -6.90
C ILE A 60 17.22 42.19 -5.93
N MET A 61 18.44 42.49 -5.47
CA MET A 61 19.15 41.66 -4.50
C MET A 61 18.37 41.56 -3.18
N ALA A 62 17.83 42.69 -2.68
CA ALA A 62 17.03 42.70 -1.46
C ALA A 62 15.74 41.86 -1.58
N PHE A 63 15.00 42.00 -2.68
CA PHE A 63 13.83 41.15 -2.95
C PHE A 63 14.21 39.68 -3.08
N SER A 64 15.28 39.38 -3.82
CA SER A 64 15.77 38.02 -4.00
C SER A 64 16.19 37.38 -2.69
N PHE A 65 16.87 38.14 -1.82
CA PHE A 65 17.25 37.72 -0.49
C PHE A 65 16.03 37.44 0.40
N MET A 66 15.03 38.32 0.37
CA MET A 66 13.78 38.12 1.09
C MET A 66 13.07 36.83 0.64
N PHE A 67 12.88 36.63 -0.67
CA PHE A 67 12.23 35.43 -1.20
C PHE A 67 13.04 34.15 -0.96
N ALA A 68 14.37 34.20 -1.16
CA ALA A 68 15.25 33.07 -0.88
C ALA A 68 15.23 32.70 0.61
N THR A 69 15.18 33.68 1.50
CA THR A 69 15.07 33.45 2.96
C THR A 69 13.74 32.83 3.32
N ILE A 70 12.63 33.35 2.79
CA ILE A 70 11.29 32.78 3.03
C ILE A 70 11.22 31.34 2.52
N HIS A 71 11.70 31.08 1.31
CA HIS A 71 11.74 29.73 0.74
C HIS A 71 12.66 28.82 1.57
N PHE A 72 13.85 29.28 1.95
CA PHE A 72 14.76 28.53 2.82
C PHE A 72 14.13 28.14 4.15
N LEU A 73 13.49 29.09 4.82
CA LEU A 73 12.80 28.82 6.08
C LEU A 73 11.66 27.83 5.87
N PHE A 74 10.82 28.00 4.85
CA PHE A 74 9.72 27.07 4.60
C PHE A 74 10.18 25.65 4.23
N SER A 75 11.28 25.53 3.50
CA SER A 75 11.84 24.23 3.09
C SER A 75 12.65 23.54 4.19
N ALA A 76 13.28 24.31 5.09
CA ALA A 76 14.13 23.76 6.14
C ALA A 76 13.42 23.59 7.49
N VAL A 77 12.37 24.39 7.76
CA VAL A 77 11.54 24.33 8.97
C VAL A 77 10.26 23.56 8.64
N GLY A 78 9.99 22.48 9.38
CA GLY A 78 8.80 21.63 9.14
C GLY A 78 8.92 20.71 7.92
N ALA A 79 10.14 20.50 7.42
CA ALA A 79 10.43 19.62 6.29
C ALA A 79 9.93 18.19 6.54
N VAL A 80 10.13 17.66 7.75
CA VAL A 80 9.66 16.33 8.17
C VAL A 80 8.14 16.20 7.95
N GLY A 81 7.35 17.12 8.50
CA GLY A 81 5.90 17.11 8.35
C GLY A 81 5.43 17.35 6.91
N SER A 82 6.20 18.06 6.09
CA SER A 82 5.92 18.21 4.65
C SER A 82 6.11 16.88 3.91
N VAL A 83 7.26 16.22 4.08
CA VAL A 83 7.57 14.94 3.43
C VAL A 83 6.58 13.85 3.89
N MET A 84 6.28 13.77 5.19
CA MET A 84 5.31 12.82 5.73
C MET A 84 3.93 12.95 5.07
N ARG A 85 3.43 14.19 4.89
CA ARG A 85 2.15 14.43 4.20
C ARG A 85 2.22 14.07 2.72
N HIS A 86 3.34 14.36 2.05
CA HIS A 86 3.51 14.07 0.64
C HIS A 86 3.53 12.57 0.34
N LEU A 87 4.15 11.78 1.23
CA LEU A 87 4.24 10.33 1.11
C LEU A 87 3.04 9.58 1.75
N GLY A 88 2.11 10.30 2.38
CA GLY A 88 0.99 9.69 3.10
C GLY A 88 1.43 8.83 4.29
N ALA A 89 2.54 9.19 4.95
CA ALA A 89 3.09 8.42 6.05
C ALA A 89 2.20 8.48 7.30
N THR A 90 1.88 7.32 7.86
CA THR A 90 1.04 7.15 9.06
C THR A 90 1.83 6.55 10.21
N LEU A 91 1.29 6.64 11.42
CA LEU A 91 1.89 5.97 12.58
C LEU A 91 1.72 4.44 12.43
N PRO A 92 2.70 3.64 12.89
CA PRO A 92 2.56 2.20 12.94
C PRO A 92 1.37 1.81 13.84
N ASP A 93 0.60 0.83 13.39
CA ASP A 93 -0.55 0.29 14.14
C ASP A 93 -0.07 -0.68 15.23
N PRO A 94 -0.27 -0.40 16.53
CA PRO A 94 0.14 -1.28 17.62
C PRO A 94 -0.54 -2.66 17.62
N GLU A 95 -1.71 -2.77 16.98
CA GLU A 95 -2.49 -4.00 16.91
C GLU A 95 -2.01 -4.95 15.79
N ASP A 96 -1.24 -4.45 14.82
CA ASP A 96 -0.62 -5.27 13.79
C ASP A 96 0.73 -5.84 14.26
N GLY A 97 0.92 -7.15 14.11
CA GLY A 97 2.15 -7.84 14.50
C GLY A 97 3.39 -7.39 13.73
N ILE A 98 3.25 -7.00 12.45
CA ILE A 98 4.37 -6.50 11.64
C ILE A 98 4.79 -5.11 12.13
N HIS A 99 3.82 -4.21 12.33
CA HIS A 99 4.05 -2.89 12.90
C HIS A 99 4.58 -2.93 14.34
N LYS A 100 4.09 -3.84 15.17
CA LYS A 100 4.63 -4.05 16.53
C LYS A 100 6.08 -4.49 16.52
N ARG A 101 6.46 -5.39 15.60
CA ARG A 101 7.88 -5.76 15.40
C ARG A 101 8.71 -4.56 14.98
N LEU A 102 8.20 -3.70 14.10
CA LEU A 102 8.87 -2.47 13.71
C LEU A 102 9.07 -1.53 14.92
N MET A 103 8.05 -1.33 15.74
CA MET A 103 8.12 -0.51 16.95
C MET A 103 9.17 -1.05 17.93
N ASN A 104 9.19 -2.37 18.17
CA ASN A 104 10.20 -3.00 19.03
C ASN A 104 11.63 -2.79 18.50
N ILE A 105 11.82 -2.96 17.19
CA ILE A 105 13.13 -2.69 16.55
C ILE A 105 13.51 -1.22 16.73
N MET A 106 12.56 -0.30 16.56
CA MET A 106 12.82 1.13 16.76
C MET A 106 13.26 1.42 18.19
N ASP A 107 12.59 0.84 19.19
CA ASP A 107 12.94 0.98 20.60
C ASP A 107 14.35 0.43 20.88
N GLU A 108 14.72 -0.70 20.28
CA GLU A 108 16.06 -1.27 20.38
C GLU A 108 17.12 -0.33 19.77
N ILE A 109 16.84 0.27 18.61
CA ILE A 109 17.72 1.27 17.99
C ILE A 109 17.85 2.51 18.87
N HIS A 110 16.77 2.99 19.47
CA HIS A 110 16.80 4.09 20.45
C HIS A 110 17.72 3.77 21.64
N VAL A 111 17.64 2.55 22.17
CA VAL A 111 18.53 2.08 23.24
C VAL A 111 19.99 2.04 22.79
N VAL A 112 20.30 1.42 21.65
CA VAL A 112 21.69 1.30 21.13
C VAL A 112 22.31 2.67 20.85
N THR A 113 21.48 3.62 20.40
CA THR A 113 21.93 4.98 20.06
C THR A 113 21.99 5.90 21.28
N GLY A 114 21.52 5.42 22.44
CA GLY A 114 21.55 6.12 23.73
C GLY A 114 20.53 7.26 23.82
N ASN A 115 19.40 7.16 23.13
CA ASN A 115 18.34 8.18 23.11
C ASN A 115 18.83 9.61 22.78
N LYS A 116 19.92 9.73 22.02
CA LYS A 116 20.52 11.02 21.66
C LYS A 116 19.57 11.94 20.91
N ARG A 117 18.63 11.36 20.16
CA ARG A 117 17.62 12.09 19.41
C ARG A 117 16.33 11.28 19.39
N ASN A 118 15.20 11.96 19.54
CA ASN A 118 13.89 11.34 19.38
C ASN A 118 13.60 11.15 17.88
N ILE A 119 13.67 9.90 17.43
CA ILE A 119 13.43 9.51 16.04
C ILE A 119 12.03 8.89 15.97
N LYS A 120 11.11 9.54 15.25
CA LYS A 120 9.76 9.00 15.03
C LYS A 120 9.83 7.85 14.01
N CYS A 121 9.10 6.78 14.24
CA CYS A 121 8.94 5.70 13.25
C CYS A 121 7.58 5.84 12.58
N MET A 122 7.56 5.86 11.25
CA MET A 122 6.35 6.00 10.44
C MET A 122 6.29 4.93 9.35
N VAL A 123 5.09 4.62 8.90
CA VAL A 123 4.82 3.65 7.84
C VAL A 123 4.24 4.36 6.62
N ILE A 124 4.72 4.02 5.43
CA ILE A 124 4.23 4.52 4.16
C ILE A 124 3.37 3.40 3.52
N PRO A 125 2.08 3.66 3.21
CA PRO A 125 1.16 2.67 2.68
C PRO A 125 1.44 2.39 1.18
N SER A 126 2.56 1.73 0.90
CA SER A 126 3.06 1.46 -0.45
C SER A 126 3.70 0.07 -0.55
N LEU A 127 3.43 -0.64 -1.64
CA LEU A 127 4.04 -1.94 -1.96
C LEU A 127 5.52 -1.84 -2.41
N SER A 128 6.02 -0.61 -2.55
CA SER A 128 7.42 -0.35 -2.91
C SER A 128 8.35 -0.86 -1.82
N MET A 129 9.58 -1.23 -2.16
CA MET A 129 10.59 -1.61 -1.16
C MET A 129 11.56 -0.46 -0.95
N ASN A 130 11.27 0.39 0.04
CA ASN A 130 12.16 1.50 0.36
C ASN A 130 12.06 1.90 1.84
N ALA A 131 13.10 2.54 2.31
CA ALA A 131 13.16 3.18 3.62
C ALA A 131 13.87 4.52 3.45
N LEU A 132 13.51 5.49 4.28
CA LEU A 132 14.10 6.82 4.22
C LEU A 132 14.12 7.48 5.60
N ALA A 133 15.22 8.18 5.85
CA ALA A 133 15.37 9.08 6.99
C ALA A 133 15.07 10.52 6.58
N VAL A 134 14.40 11.26 7.47
CA VAL A 134 14.21 12.72 7.35
C VAL A 134 14.53 13.43 8.66
N ALA A 135 15.03 14.67 8.55
CA ALA A 135 15.27 15.54 9.68
C ALA A 135 15.06 17.01 9.29
N ASP A 136 14.62 17.85 10.23
CA ASP A 136 14.45 19.29 10.01
C ASP A 136 15.24 20.15 11.01
N LEU A 137 15.24 21.47 10.79
CA LEU A 137 15.90 22.44 11.66
C LEU A 137 15.23 22.61 13.03
N ASN A 138 13.97 22.17 13.20
CA ASN A 138 13.29 22.21 14.50
C ASN A 138 13.75 21.08 15.43
N GLY A 139 14.63 20.19 14.95
CA GLY A 139 15.11 19.05 15.69
C GLY A 139 14.23 17.80 15.50
N GLU A 140 13.12 17.90 14.77
CA GLU A 140 12.31 16.72 14.44
C GLU A 140 13.10 15.78 13.53
N ALA A 141 12.90 14.48 13.73
CA ALA A 141 13.48 13.45 12.87
C ALA A 141 12.52 12.26 12.78
N ALA A 142 12.47 11.63 11.62
CA ALA A 142 11.66 10.44 11.41
C ALA A 142 12.35 9.46 10.46
N VAL A 143 12.17 8.17 10.72
CA VAL A 143 12.42 7.09 9.76
C VAL A 143 11.07 6.64 9.24
N MET A 144 10.92 6.64 7.91
CA MET A 144 9.72 6.18 7.23
C MET A 144 10.03 4.91 6.44
N ILE A 145 9.18 3.90 6.56
CA ILE A 145 9.36 2.62 5.89
C ILE A 145 8.11 2.26 5.12
N THR A 146 8.26 1.70 3.93
CA THR A 146 7.14 1.25 3.12
C THR A 146 6.61 -0.11 3.58
N GLU A 147 5.30 -0.32 3.45
CA GLU A 147 4.64 -1.61 3.72
C GLU A 147 5.26 -2.77 2.92
N GLY A 148 5.66 -2.51 1.68
CA GLY A 148 6.34 -3.49 0.83
C GLY A 148 7.70 -3.94 1.38
N LEU A 149 8.40 -3.10 2.15
CA LEU A 149 9.65 -3.46 2.80
C LEU A 149 9.39 -4.21 4.11
N LEU A 150 8.43 -3.75 4.93
CA LEU A 150 8.04 -4.39 6.20
C LEU A 150 7.54 -5.83 6.03
N SER A 151 6.80 -6.08 4.96
CA SER A 151 6.20 -7.39 4.67
C SER A 151 7.20 -8.43 4.14
N ARG A 152 8.38 -8.00 3.66
CA ARG A 152 9.35 -8.89 2.99
C ARG A 152 10.66 -9.08 3.74
N LEU A 153 11.07 -8.13 4.57
CA LEU A 153 12.27 -8.28 5.37
C LEU A 153 12.04 -9.14 6.62
N THR A 154 13.04 -9.96 6.94
CA THR A 154 13.10 -10.61 8.25
C THR A 154 13.37 -9.58 9.35
N ARG A 155 13.19 -9.97 10.61
CA ARG A 155 13.45 -9.10 11.76
C ARG A 155 14.88 -8.52 11.71
N ASP A 156 15.88 -9.37 11.49
CA ASP A 156 17.30 -8.96 11.51
C ASP A 156 17.67 -8.07 10.30
N GLN A 157 17.06 -8.34 9.14
CA GLN A 157 17.21 -7.49 7.95
C GLN A 157 16.57 -6.12 8.16
N LEU A 158 15.38 -6.09 8.75
CA LEU A 158 14.68 -4.83 9.08
C LEU A 158 15.47 -4.04 10.13
N GLU A 159 16.03 -4.71 11.15
CA GLU A 159 16.89 -4.09 12.16
C GLU A 159 18.14 -3.45 11.53
N ALA A 160 18.78 -4.13 10.58
CA ALA A 160 19.93 -3.60 9.85
C ALA A 160 19.58 -2.35 9.02
N VAL A 161 18.44 -2.37 8.32
CA VAL A 161 17.94 -1.20 7.57
C VAL A 161 17.58 -0.05 8.52
N MET A 162 16.93 -0.34 9.64
CA MET A 162 16.60 0.67 10.64
C MET A 162 17.83 1.30 11.27
N ALA A 163 18.86 0.51 11.58
CA ALA A 163 20.13 1.02 12.07
C ALA A 163 20.84 1.91 11.03
N HIS A 164 20.78 1.54 9.75
CA HIS A 164 21.31 2.34 8.65
C HIS A 164 20.61 3.71 8.57
N GLU A 165 19.27 3.74 8.54
CA GLU A 165 18.49 4.98 8.47
C GLU A 165 18.64 5.84 9.73
N ALA A 166 18.69 5.23 10.91
CA ALA A 166 18.93 5.93 12.17
C ALA A 166 20.32 6.59 12.19
N TYR A 167 21.34 5.95 11.60
CA TYR A 167 22.67 6.55 11.49
C TYR A 167 22.65 7.82 10.63
N HIS A 168 21.86 7.89 9.56
CA HIS A 168 21.74 9.13 8.76
C HIS A 168 21.22 10.30 9.60
N ILE A 169 20.32 10.04 10.54
CA ILE A 169 19.78 11.06 11.46
C ILE A 169 20.84 11.47 12.49
N LEU A 170 21.53 10.50 13.08
CA LEU A 170 22.52 10.73 14.14
C LEU A 170 23.81 11.36 13.62
N SER A 171 24.23 10.97 12.43
CA SER A 171 25.34 11.60 11.72
C SER A 171 24.97 13.02 11.30
N GLY A 172 23.68 13.36 11.19
CA GLY A 172 23.19 14.69 10.79
C GLY A 172 23.20 14.93 9.28
N ASP A 173 23.63 13.94 8.50
CA ASP A 173 23.69 14.04 7.03
C ASP A 173 22.28 14.10 6.43
N CYS A 174 21.31 13.48 7.11
CA CYS A 174 19.91 13.50 6.75
C CYS A 174 19.29 14.90 6.69
N LEU A 175 19.78 15.87 7.48
CA LEU A 175 19.24 17.23 7.49
C LEU A 175 19.53 17.93 6.16
N GLU A 176 20.76 17.82 5.67
CA GLU A 176 21.17 18.42 4.39
C GLU A 176 20.35 17.87 3.23
N THR A 177 20.19 16.55 3.20
CA THR A 177 19.46 15.87 2.14
C THR A 177 17.96 16.15 2.22
N THR A 178 17.40 16.28 3.42
CA THR A 178 15.98 16.64 3.61
C THR A 178 15.70 18.07 3.15
N VAL A 179 16.56 19.01 3.54
CA VAL A 179 16.49 20.41 3.14
C VAL A 179 16.63 20.54 1.62
N ALA A 180 17.62 19.88 1.03
CA ALA A 180 17.79 19.82 -0.43
C ALA A 180 16.57 19.19 -1.11
N ALA A 181 16.09 18.03 -0.67
CA ALA A 181 14.92 17.37 -1.25
C ALA A 181 13.67 18.26 -1.16
N SER A 182 13.48 18.98 -0.06
CA SER A 182 12.35 19.89 0.16
C SER A 182 12.43 21.17 -0.67
N PHE A 183 13.63 21.64 -1.03
CA PHE A 183 13.81 22.74 -1.99
C PHE A 183 13.31 22.40 -3.40
N PHE A 184 13.52 21.16 -3.82
CA PHE A 184 13.46 20.82 -5.23
C PHE A 184 12.32 19.85 -5.59
N GLY A 185 12.05 18.86 -4.74
CA GLY A 185 11.07 17.81 -5.01
C GLY A 185 9.62 18.22 -4.74
N MET A 186 9.38 19.09 -3.75
CA MET A 186 8.02 19.52 -3.40
C MET A 186 7.33 20.27 -4.56
N TYR A 187 8.10 21.03 -5.35
CA TYR A 187 7.59 21.79 -6.49
C TYR A 187 7.49 20.97 -7.79
N ALA A 188 8.00 19.73 -7.81
CA ALA A 188 7.87 18.86 -8.98
C ALA A 188 6.39 18.54 -9.28
N SER A 189 5.60 18.28 -8.25
CA SER A 189 4.14 18.09 -8.38
C SER A 189 3.40 19.35 -8.83
N MET A 190 3.91 20.54 -8.48
CA MET A 190 3.38 21.82 -8.92
C MET A 190 3.72 22.10 -10.39
N LEU A 191 4.92 21.70 -10.83
CA LEU A 191 5.37 21.78 -12.23
C LEU A 191 4.52 20.92 -13.16
N GLU A 192 4.17 19.71 -12.75
CA GLU A 192 3.29 18.82 -13.53
C GLU A 192 1.90 19.45 -13.72
N LYS A 193 1.32 20.02 -12.65
CA LYS A 193 0.04 20.74 -12.74
C LYS A 193 0.11 22.00 -13.61
N ILE A 194 1.22 22.74 -13.56
CA ILE A 194 1.43 23.92 -14.43
C ILE A 194 1.61 23.50 -15.89
N LYS A 195 2.24 22.34 -16.15
CA LYS A 195 2.39 21.78 -17.48
C LYS A 195 1.02 21.44 -18.08
N ASP A 196 0.16 20.76 -17.32
CA ASP A 196 -1.19 20.37 -17.76
C ASP A 196 -2.05 21.61 -18.09
N LEU A 197 -1.93 22.67 -17.28
CA LEU A 197 -2.62 23.96 -17.53
C LEU A 197 -2.04 24.73 -18.73
N GLY A 198 -0.78 24.50 -19.09
CA GLY A 198 -0.10 25.15 -20.21
C GLY A 198 -0.35 24.49 -21.57
N GLU A 199 -0.62 23.17 -21.59
CA GLU A 199 -0.87 22.41 -22.82
C GLU A 199 -2.25 22.73 -23.46
N GLU A 200 -3.26 23.14 -22.69
CA GLU A 200 -4.59 23.49 -23.23
C GLU A 200 -4.65 24.85 -23.95
N ASN A 201 -3.77 25.80 -23.64
CA ASN A 201 -3.91 27.20 -24.10
C ASN A 201 -2.90 27.69 -25.13
N GLY A 202 -2.04 26.83 -25.66
CA GLY A 202 -1.27 27.07 -26.91
C GLY A 202 -0.42 28.35 -27.00
N ARG A 203 -0.20 29.09 -25.90
CA ARG A 203 0.58 30.34 -25.86
C ARG A 203 1.23 30.53 -24.51
N GLY A 204 2.56 30.53 -24.48
CA GLY A 204 3.34 31.23 -23.45
C GLY A 204 4.49 30.42 -22.85
N PHE A 205 5.71 30.83 -23.16
CA PHE A 205 6.90 30.55 -22.36
C PHE A 205 6.67 31.14 -20.95
N HIS A 206 6.42 30.30 -19.94
CA HIS A 206 6.15 30.76 -18.57
C HIS A 206 7.46 30.77 -17.77
N PRO A 207 8.01 31.93 -17.39
CA PRO A 207 9.32 32.02 -16.70
C PRO A 207 9.36 31.23 -15.39
N ALA A 208 8.22 31.11 -14.70
CA ALA A 208 8.10 30.28 -13.49
C ALA A 208 8.31 28.78 -13.78
N PHE A 209 7.84 28.27 -14.93
CA PHE A 209 8.05 26.88 -15.33
C PHE A 209 9.53 26.59 -15.59
N LEU A 210 10.22 27.50 -16.29
CA LEU A 210 11.66 27.38 -16.52
C LEU A 210 12.46 27.45 -15.21
N PHE A 211 12.10 28.35 -14.29
CA PHE A 211 12.70 28.48 -12.96
C PHE A 211 12.64 27.17 -12.19
N PHE A 212 11.44 26.59 -12.03
CA PHE A 212 11.26 25.35 -11.29
C PHE A 212 11.94 24.16 -11.99
N ARG A 213 12.00 24.12 -13.34
CA ARG A 213 12.77 23.10 -14.07
C ARG A 213 14.28 23.21 -13.83
N ILE A 214 14.82 24.43 -13.76
CA ILE A 214 16.23 24.67 -13.43
C ILE A 214 16.50 24.24 -11.98
N LEU A 215 15.61 24.58 -11.04
CA LEU A 215 15.68 24.09 -9.65
C LEU A 215 15.76 22.56 -9.62
N LEU A 216 14.83 21.88 -10.28
CA LEU A 216 14.79 20.41 -10.29
C LEU A 216 16.08 19.81 -10.89
N LYS A 217 16.66 20.42 -11.93
CA LYS A 217 17.95 19.97 -12.47
C LYS A 217 19.12 20.21 -11.52
N LEU A 218 19.09 21.33 -10.81
CA LEU A 218 20.10 21.66 -9.81
C LEU A 218 20.05 20.70 -8.62
N SER A 219 18.87 20.18 -8.28
CA SER A 219 18.71 19.13 -7.25
C SER A 219 19.41 17.84 -7.63
N GLN A 220 19.26 17.41 -8.90
CA GLN A 220 19.93 16.22 -9.43
C GLN A 220 21.45 16.40 -9.37
N ILE A 221 21.94 17.60 -9.69
CA ILE A 221 23.36 17.94 -9.61
C ILE A 221 23.83 17.98 -8.14
N LEU A 222 23.05 18.53 -7.22
CA LEU A 222 23.41 18.56 -5.80
C LEU A 222 23.40 17.16 -5.19
N ASN A 223 22.50 16.28 -5.65
CA ASN A 223 22.49 14.88 -5.27
C ASN A 223 23.82 14.18 -5.63
N MET A 224 24.40 14.53 -6.78
CA MET A 224 25.73 14.10 -7.21
C MET A 224 26.87 14.55 -6.28
N PHE A 225 26.69 15.70 -5.61
CA PHE A 225 27.67 16.24 -4.66
C PHE A 225 27.52 15.70 -3.24
N ILE A 226 26.48 14.90 -2.97
CA ILE A 226 26.35 14.17 -1.71
C ILE A 226 27.38 13.03 -1.71
N SER A 227 28.23 13.01 -0.69
CA SER A 227 29.38 12.11 -0.65
C SER A 227 28.94 10.64 -0.56
N ARG A 228 29.40 9.82 -1.51
CA ARG A 228 29.27 8.34 -1.49
C ARG A 228 29.82 7.69 -0.23
N GLU A 229 30.79 8.35 0.42
CA GLU A 229 31.34 7.88 1.71
C GLU A 229 30.28 7.81 2.81
N ARG A 230 29.21 8.60 2.71
CA ARG A 230 28.09 8.59 3.66
C ARG A 230 27.43 7.22 3.72
N GLU A 231 27.13 6.63 2.58
CA GLU A 231 26.46 5.32 2.49
C GLU A 231 27.34 4.20 3.06
N TYR A 232 28.64 4.22 2.76
CA TYR A 232 29.59 3.26 3.35
C TYR A 232 29.71 3.41 4.87
N ARG A 233 29.68 4.64 5.39
CA ARG A 233 29.69 4.90 6.83
C ARG A 233 28.40 4.44 7.49
N ALA A 234 27.26 4.64 6.83
CA ALA A 234 25.95 4.18 7.30
C ALA A 234 25.86 2.65 7.32
N ASP A 235 26.39 1.96 6.30
CA ASP A 235 26.54 0.50 6.29
C ASP A 235 27.43 0.02 7.43
N ALA A 236 28.61 0.62 7.60
CA ALA A 236 29.51 0.24 8.69
C ALA A 236 28.89 0.51 10.08
N ALA A 237 28.11 1.59 10.21
CA ALA A 237 27.41 1.92 11.44
C ALA A 237 26.26 0.95 11.72
N SER A 238 25.50 0.54 10.71
CA SER A 238 24.44 -0.46 10.88
C SER A 238 25.03 -1.77 11.39
N VAL A 239 26.13 -2.23 10.80
CA VAL A 239 26.87 -3.41 11.26
C VAL A 239 27.41 -3.23 12.68
N ARG A 240 27.90 -2.04 13.03
CA ARG A 240 28.36 -1.77 14.40
C ARG A 240 27.23 -1.83 15.42
N MET A 241 26.03 -1.39 15.05
CA MET A 241 24.84 -1.39 15.91
C MET A 241 24.23 -2.78 16.05
N THR A 242 24.02 -3.50 14.93
CA THR A 242 23.33 -4.79 14.90
C THR A 242 24.26 -6.00 15.02
N ARG A 243 25.57 -5.81 14.84
CA ARG A 243 26.59 -6.87 14.78
C ARG A 243 26.36 -7.90 13.67
N ASN A 244 25.57 -7.55 12.65
CA ASN A 244 25.19 -8.48 11.60
C ASN A 244 25.42 -7.89 10.19
N PRO A 245 26.63 -8.05 9.62
CA PRO A 245 26.92 -7.58 8.26
C PRO A 245 26.17 -8.36 7.18
N LEU A 246 25.86 -9.63 7.42
CA LEU A 246 25.16 -10.48 6.47
C LEU A 246 23.71 -10.01 6.28
N SER A 247 22.98 -9.68 7.34
CA SER A 247 21.60 -9.20 7.23
C SER A 247 21.48 -7.87 6.48
N MET A 248 22.46 -6.97 6.61
CA MET A 248 22.49 -5.75 5.81
C MET A 248 22.72 -6.06 4.32
N ALA A 249 23.63 -6.99 4.00
CA ALA A 249 23.87 -7.41 2.62
C ALA A 249 22.64 -8.09 2.01
N GLU A 250 21.96 -8.97 2.76
CA GLU A 250 20.72 -9.62 2.35
C GLU A 250 19.60 -8.61 2.10
N ALA A 251 19.45 -7.62 2.98
CA ALA A 251 18.43 -6.57 2.83
C ALA A 251 18.67 -5.74 1.55
N LEU A 252 19.91 -5.30 1.31
CA LEU A 252 20.28 -4.56 0.10
C LEU A 252 20.03 -5.40 -1.17
N HIS A 253 20.37 -6.68 -1.12
CA HIS A 253 20.13 -7.61 -2.22
C HIS A 253 18.64 -7.73 -2.55
N LEU A 254 17.79 -7.89 -1.55
CA LEU A 254 16.34 -7.96 -1.72
C LEU A 254 15.79 -6.65 -2.29
N ILE A 255 16.19 -5.50 -1.72
CA ILE A 255 15.77 -4.17 -2.16
C ILE A 255 16.14 -3.94 -3.63
N SER A 256 17.34 -4.36 -4.05
CA SER A 256 17.81 -4.19 -5.43
C SER A 256 17.05 -5.01 -6.48
N ARG A 257 16.52 -6.19 -6.09
CA ARG A 257 15.90 -7.13 -7.03
C ARG A 257 14.38 -7.02 -7.14
N ASN A 258 13.72 -6.37 -6.17
CA ASN A 258 12.27 -6.28 -6.15
C ASN A 258 11.78 -4.87 -6.51
N TRP A 259 10.46 -4.70 -6.60
CA TRP A 259 9.83 -3.46 -7.03
C TRP A 259 10.10 -2.30 -6.05
N THR A 260 10.85 -1.29 -6.50
CA THR A 260 11.21 -0.07 -5.74
C THR A 260 10.18 1.06 -5.87
N GLY A 261 9.12 0.88 -6.67
CA GLY A 261 8.00 1.83 -6.74
C GLY A 261 8.25 3.06 -7.60
N VAL A 262 8.66 2.88 -8.86
CA VAL A 262 8.84 3.97 -9.85
C VAL A 262 7.58 4.86 -9.87
N GLY A 263 7.74 6.15 -9.55
CA GLY A 263 6.68 7.16 -9.57
C GLY A 263 5.85 7.30 -8.29
N PHE A 264 6.00 6.40 -7.30
CA PHE A 264 5.33 6.55 -6.00
C PHE A 264 6.04 7.58 -5.11
N ILE A 265 7.37 7.55 -5.12
CA ILE A 265 8.20 8.55 -4.45
C ILE A 265 8.40 9.69 -5.45
N GLY A 266 7.81 10.85 -5.15
CA GLY A 266 7.81 12.01 -6.04
C GLY A 266 9.22 12.43 -6.48
N ASN A 267 9.33 12.93 -7.72
CA ASN A 267 10.59 13.38 -8.31
C ASN A 267 11.31 14.36 -7.36
N GLY A 268 12.56 14.04 -7.00
CA GLY A 268 13.38 14.86 -6.10
C GLY A 268 13.37 14.46 -4.61
N LEU A 269 12.54 13.49 -4.18
CA LEU A 269 12.67 12.86 -2.86
C LEU A 269 13.57 11.61 -2.86
N GLU A 270 14.04 11.19 -4.04
CA GLU A 270 14.84 9.97 -4.23
C GLU A 270 16.13 9.96 -3.42
N MET A 271 16.75 11.12 -3.18
CA MET A 271 17.99 11.27 -2.40
C MET A 271 17.84 10.90 -0.91
N LEU A 272 16.60 10.74 -0.43
CA LEU A 272 16.28 10.32 0.92
C LEU A 272 16.17 8.80 1.06
N CYS A 273 15.99 8.10 -0.06
CA CYS A 273 15.75 6.67 -0.10
C CYS A 273 17.04 5.87 0.04
N ILE A 274 16.95 4.66 0.61
CA ILE A 274 18.09 3.73 0.67
C ILE A 274 18.56 3.29 -0.72
N VAL A 275 17.62 3.18 -1.67
CA VAL A 275 17.85 2.86 -3.09
C VAL A 275 17.02 3.79 -3.97
N SER A 276 17.58 4.21 -5.11
CA SER A 276 16.92 5.08 -6.08
C SER A 276 15.61 4.43 -6.61
N PRO A 277 14.44 5.07 -6.46
CA PRO A 277 13.16 4.58 -6.99
C PRO A 277 13.12 4.44 -8.52
N GLN A 278 14.02 5.12 -9.23
CA GLN A 278 14.06 5.21 -10.68
C GLN A 278 15.15 4.34 -11.31
N ALA A 279 15.76 3.44 -10.52
CA ALA A 279 16.84 2.51 -10.90
C ALA A 279 16.84 2.20 -12.40
N ALA A 280 17.60 3.01 -13.14
CA ALA A 280 17.89 2.78 -14.53
C ALA A 280 19.13 1.90 -14.59
N ALA A 281 19.28 1.12 -15.67
CA ALA A 281 20.43 0.26 -15.93
C ALA A 281 21.82 0.97 -15.88
N LEU A 282 21.85 2.30 -15.67
CA LEU A 282 23.04 3.13 -15.47
C LEU A 282 23.59 3.10 -14.03
N ASP A 283 22.78 2.82 -12.99
CA ASP A 283 23.22 2.80 -11.58
C ASP A 283 24.09 1.57 -11.24
N GLU A 284 24.11 0.55 -12.10
CA GLU A 284 24.97 -0.65 -11.98
C GLU A 284 26.25 -0.56 -12.84
N SER A 285 26.43 0.52 -13.61
CA SER A 285 27.57 0.66 -14.52
C SER A 285 28.82 1.19 -13.79
N GLU A 286 29.96 0.53 -14.01
CA GLU A 286 31.25 0.91 -13.42
C GLU A 286 32.06 1.80 -14.39
N GLY A 287 32.65 2.90 -13.89
CA GLY A 287 33.54 3.78 -14.66
C GLY A 287 33.43 5.25 -14.26
N TRP A 288 34.47 6.06 -14.53
CA TRP A 288 34.55 7.47 -14.04
C TRP A 288 33.34 8.36 -14.41
N TRP A 289 32.75 8.16 -15.60
CA TRP A 289 31.57 8.92 -16.04
C TRP A 289 30.25 8.41 -15.44
N ALA A 290 30.12 7.10 -15.22
CA ALA A 290 28.98 6.50 -14.52
C ALA A 290 29.03 6.81 -13.01
N ASP A 291 30.24 6.82 -12.47
CA ASP A 291 30.57 7.26 -11.11
C ASP A 291 30.26 8.74 -10.89
N LEU A 292 30.25 9.55 -11.95
CA LEU A 292 29.84 10.93 -11.87
C LEU A 292 28.32 11.07 -11.87
N MET A 293 27.53 10.19 -12.51
CA MET A 293 26.07 10.42 -12.67
C MET A 293 25.17 9.57 -11.77
N SER A 294 25.70 8.59 -11.04
CA SER A 294 24.90 7.76 -10.13
C SER A 294 24.78 8.39 -8.74
N THR A 295 23.54 8.44 -8.25
CA THR A 295 23.12 9.11 -7.00
C THR A 295 23.38 8.29 -5.74
N HIS A 296 23.57 6.98 -5.89
CA HIS A 296 24.00 6.07 -4.83
C HIS A 296 25.23 5.30 -5.31
N PRO A 297 26.17 4.91 -4.43
CA PRO A 297 27.23 4.01 -4.85
C PRO A 297 26.61 2.66 -5.29
N PRO A 298 27.24 1.97 -6.27
CA PRO A 298 26.68 0.74 -6.82
C PRO A 298 26.44 -0.29 -5.70
N ILE A 299 25.22 -0.83 -5.65
CA ILE A 299 24.76 -1.73 -4.58
C ILE A 299 25.70 -2.94 -4.46
N ARG A 300 26.16 -3.49 -5.59
CA ARG A 300 27.13 -4.59 -5.63
C ARG A 300 28.41 -4.29 -4.84
N LYS A 301 28.91 -3.05 -4.88
CA LYS A 301 30.12 -2.64 -4.14
C LYS A 301 29.88 -2.54 -2.64
N ARG A 302 28.73 -1.98 -2.23
CA ARG A 302 28.30 -1.97 -0.81
C ARG A 302 28.17 -3.40 -0.28
N MET A 303 27.46 -4.25 -1.01
CA MET A 303 27.32 -5.67 -0.69
C MET A 303 28.67 -6.39 -0.63
N GLY A 304 29.59 -6.13 -1.55
CA GLY A 304 30.91 -6.75 -1.55
C GLY A 304 31.70 -6.46 -0.26
N ILE A 305 31.62 -5.24 0.27
CA ILE A 305 32.25 -4.87 1.54
C ILE A 305 31.60 -5.63 2.71
N LEU A 306 30.27 -5.64 2.78
CA LEU A 306 29.52 -6.31 3.84
C LEU A 306 29.72 -7.82 3.84
N LEU A 307 29.74 -8.43 2.65
CA LEU A 307 29.99 -9.85 2.47
C LEU A 307 31.43 -10.23 2.83
N ASN A 308 32.40 -9.38 2.52
CA ASN A 308 33.78 -9.55 2.98
C ASN A 308 33.87 -9.51 4.52
N MET A 309 33.16 -8.58 5.18
CA MET A 309 33.06 -8.58 6.66
C MET A 309 32.44 -9.88 7.20
N ALA A 310 31.49 -10.46 6.47
CA ALA A 310 30.86 -11.74 6.79
C ALA A 310 31.66 -12.97 6.30
N SER A 311 32.85 -12.77 5.72
CA SER A 311 33.67 -13.83 5.09
C SER A 311 32.90 -14.71 4.10
N THR A 312 31.97 -14.12 3.35
CA THR A 312 31.06 -14.79 2.40
C THR A 312 31.14 -14.10 1.02
N ASN A 313 30.67 -14.76 -0.05
CA ASN A 313 30.63 -14.20 -1.41
C ASN A 313 29.19 -14.07 -1.95
N ILE A 314 28.98 -13.21 -2.97
CA ILE A 314 27.65 -12.96 -3.57
C ILE A 314 27.03 -14.24 -4.13
N ALA A 315 27.81 -15.11 -4.77
CA ALA A 315 27.31 -16.38 -5.31
C ALA A 315 26.82 -17.32 -4.21
N GLU A 316 27.48 -17.32 -3.05
CA GLU A 316 27.06 -18.11 -1.89
C GLU A 316 25.83 -17.51 -1.21
N LEU A 317 25.70 -16.17 -1.21
CA LEU A 317 24.49 -15.48 -0.77
C LEU A 317 23.30 -15.83 -1.66
N ASP A 318 23.47 -15.77 -2.99
CA ASP A 318 22.44 -16.16 -3.96
C ASP A 318 22.06 -17.63 -3.80
N ALA A 319 23.03 -18.51 -3.60
CA ALA A 319 22.78 -19.93 -3.32
C ALA A 319 22.03 -20.12 -2.00
N LYS A 320 22.38 -19.39 -0.93
CA LYS A 320 21.69 -19.44 0.37
C LYS A 320 20.28 -18.86 0.31
N LEU A 321 20.05 -17.79 -0.43
CA LEU A 321 18.71 -17.20 -0.59
C LEU A 321 17.81 -18.09 -1.45
N ASN A 322 18.35 -18.68 -2.52
CA ASN A 322 17.64 -19.66 -3.33
C ASN A 322 17.37 -20.95 -2.53
N GLN A 323 18.36 -21.45 -1.78
CA GLN A 323 18.18 -22.57 -0.86
C GLN A 323 17.23 -22.24 0.28
N LYS A 324 17.19 -21.02 0.82
CA LYS A 324 16.23 -20.61 1.86
C LYS A 324 14.82 -20.55 1.27
N THR A 325 14.68 -20.17 0.01
CA THR A 325 13.41 -20.28 -0.72
C THR A 325 12.99 -21.75 -0.93
N GLU A 326 13.96 -22.67 -1.04
CA GLU A 326 13.73 -24.12 -1.15
C GLU A 326 13.61 -24.87 0.21
N THR A 327 14.29 -24.42 1.28
CA THR A 327 14.30 -25.02 2.63
C THR A 327 13.23 -24.44 3.54
N THR A 328 12.72 -23.24 3.25
CA THR A 328 11.44 -22.78 3.83
C THR A 328 10.28 -23.68 3.36
N ASN A 329 10.47 -24.42 2.25
CA ASN A 329 9.57 -25.49 1.81
C ASN A 329 9.92 -26.89 2.38
N MET A 330 11.01 -27.05 3.15
CA MET A 330 11.56 -28.37 3.51
C MET A 330 11.75 -28.60 5.02
N GLN A 331 11.60 -27.58 5.87
CA GLN A 331 11.51 -27.72 7.33
C GLN A 331 10.09 -27.47 7.84
N ARG A 332 9.19 -28.38 7.48
CA ARG A 332 7.91 -28.61 8.16
C ARG A 332 7.78 -30.10 8.47
N SER A 333 8.27 -30.49 9.64
CA SER A 333 7.94 -31.77 10.26
C SER A 333 7.96 -31.55 11.77
N ALA A 334 6.88 -31.62 12.54
CA ALA A 334 5.60 -32.29 12.32
C ALA A 334 4.44 -31.28 12.34
N GLU A 335 3.93 -30.91 11.18
CA GLU A 335 2.60 -30.30 11.09
C GLU A 335 1.55 -31.41 10.92
N PRO A 336 0.36 -31.26 11.51
CA PRO A 336 -0.74 -32.17 11.24
C PRO A 336 -0.97 -32.25 9.73
N VAL A 337 -0.92 -33.48 9.21
CA VAL A 337 -1.15 -33.77 7.81
C VAL A 337 -2.65 -33.65 7.53
N TYR A 338 -3.03 -32.80 6.58
CA TYR A 338 -4.42 -32.65 6.16
C TYR A 338 -4.69 -33.34 4.83
N TYR A 339 -5.88 -33.90 4.70
CA TYR A 339 -6.46 -34.30 3.42
C TYR A 339 -7.65 -33.39 3.13
N ALA A 340 -7.82 -32.96 1.89
CA ALA A 340 -8.93 -32.13 1.46
C ALA A 340 -9.66 -32.78 0.28
N LEU A 341 -10.99 -32.72 0.30
CA LEU A 341 -11.84 -33.31 -0.74
C LEU A 341 -11.93 -32.36 -1.95
N ASP A 342 -11.49 -32.81 -3.11
CA ASP A 342 -11.52 -32.01 -4.34
C ASP A 342 -12.95 -31.89 -4.94
N PRO A 343 -13.16 -31.03 -5.96
CA PRO A 343 -14.45 -30.92 -6.65
C PRO A 343 -14.92 -32.21 -7.36
N LYS A 344 -14.02 -33.16 -7.61
CA LYS A 344 -14.33 -34.48 -8.19
C LYS A 344 -14.65 -35.53 -7.11
N GLN A 345 -14.79 -35.11 -5.85
CA GLN A 345 -15.06 -35.94 -4.68
C GLN A 345 -13.97 -36.97 -4.37
N GLN A 346 -12.72 -36.63 -4.67
CA GLN A 346 -11.55 -37.44 -4.35
C GLN A 346 -10.75 -36.80 -3.22
N TRP A 347 -10.35 -37.59 -2.23
CA TRP A 347 -9.49 -37.13 -1.15
C TRP A 347 -8.08 -36.90 -1.70
N GLN A 348 -7.64 -35.65 -1.66
CA GLN A 348 -6.29 -35.24 -2.04
C GLN A 348 -5.48 -34.97 -0.77
N GLY A 349 -4.19 -35.26 -0.82
CA GLY A 349 -3.24 -35.07 0.29
C GLY A 349 -2.14 -36.13 0.27
N PRO A 350 -1.20 -36.10 1.21
CA PRO A 350 -1.13 -35.23 2.39
C PRO A 350 -0.75 -33.78 2.06
N PHE A 351 -1.39 -32.80 2.72
CA PHE A 351 -1.10 -31.36 2.59
C PHE A 351 -0.66 -30.75 3.93
N SER A 352 0.31 -29.83 3.89
CA SER A 352 0.57 -28.89 5.00
C SER A 352 -0.42 -27.72 4.98
N ILE A 353 -0.43 -26.90 6.02
CA ILE A 353 -1.30 -25.71 6.09
C ILE A 353 -0.94 -24.69 4.98
N ALA A 354 0.33 -24.57 4.60
CA ALA A 354 0.68 -23.69 3.47
C ALA A 354 0.24 -24.29 2.14
N ASP A 355 0.39 -25.61 1.95
CA ASP A 355 -0.06 -26.27 0.71
C ASP A 355 -1.57 -26.08 0.55
N LEU A 356 -2.34 -26.25 1.63
CA LEU A 356 -3.78 -25.96 1.66
C LEU A 356 -4.08 -24.53 1.21
N SER A 357 -3.35 -23.53 1.73
CA SER A 357 -3.56 -22.13 1.36
C SER A 357 -3.28 -21.83 -0.12
N SER A 358 -2.49 -22.69 -0.79
CA SER A 358 -2.17 -22.57 -2.22
C SER A 358 -3.14 -23.30 -3.14
N LEU A 359 -4.04 -24.13 -2.60
CA LEU A 359 -4.98 -24.91 -3.40
C LEU A 359 -6.04 -24.00 -4.04
N PRO A 360 -6.14 -23.94 -5.38
CA PRO A 360 -7.04 -23.03 -6.08
C PRO A 360 -8.52 -23.37 -5.89
N TRP A 361 -8.82 -24.59 -5.43
CA TRP A 361 -10.17 -25.10 -5.19
C TRP A 361 -10.53 -25.21 -3.70
N LEU A 362 -9.63 -24.85 -2.79
CA LEU A 362 -9.92 -24.89 -1.36
C LEU A 362 -10.90 -23.77 -1.01
N SER A 363 -12.02 -24.16 -0.39
CA SER A 363 -13.06 -23.25 0.08
C SER A 363 -13.36 -23.52 1.55
N PRO A 364 -14.00 -22.59 2.28
CA PRO A 364 -14.45 -22.83 3.65
C PRO A 364 -15.36 -24.07 3.75
N LEU A 365 -16.09 -24.38 2.67
CA LEU A 365 -16.98 -25.52 2.58
C LEU A 365 -16.25 -26.81 2.20
N THR A 366 -14.98 -26.81 1.87
CA THR A 366 -14.26 -28.04 1.52
C THR A 366 -14.20 -28.98 2.72
N TRP A 367 -14.43 -30.28 2.50
CA TRP A 367 -14.28 -31.28 3.56
C TRP A 367 -12.80 -31.60 3.76
N ILE A 368 -12.37 -31.66 5.02
CA ILE A 368 -11.00 -31.92 5.41
C ILE A 368 -10.91 -33.04 6.46
N LYS A 369 -9.76 -33.69 6.54
CA LYS A 369 -9.43 -34.72 7.52
C LYS A 369 -8.02 -34.48 8.08
N SER A 370 -7.88 -34.50 9.41
CA SER A 370 -6.58 -34.34 10.10
C SER A 370 -5.94 -35.69 10.42
N GLY A 371 -4.62 -35.81 10.25
CA GLY A 371 -3.86 -37.06 10.33
C GLY A 371 -3.80 -37.77 11.69
N SER A 372 -4.39 -37.21 12.75
CA SER A 372 -4.44 -37.82 14.10
C SER A 372 -5.85 -38.17 14.59
N GLU A 373 -6.90 -37.63 13.96
CA GLU A 373 -8.30 -37.86 14.35
C GLU A 373 -9.13 -38.15 13.09
N GLN A 374 -9.91 -39.24 13.09
CA GLN A 374 -10.75 -39.61 11.96
C GLN A 374 -11.97 -38.68 11.74
N ALA A 375 -12.03 -37.53 12.41
CA ALA A 375 -13.13 -36.58 12.28
C ALA A 375 -13.05 -35.85 10.93
N ILE A 376 -14.05 -36.11 10.07
CA ILE A 376 -14.26 -35.37 8.82
C ILE A 376 -15.03 -34.09 9.16
N GLU A 377 -14.45 -32.94 8.87
CA GLU A 377 -15.07 -31.64 9.14
C GLU A 377 -14.96 -30.69 7.95
N ARG A 378 -15.70 -29.58 7.98
CA ARG A 378 -15.58 -28.52 6.97
C ARG A 378 -14.37 -27.65 7.31
N ALA A 379 -13.68 -27.14 6.29
CA ALA A 379 -12.46 -26.35 6.45
C ALA A 379 -12.63 -25.16 7.41
N TRP A 380 -13.79 -24.48 7.40
CA TRP A 380 -14.10 -23.37 8.32
C TRP A 380 -14.21 -23.77 9.79
N ARG A 381 -14.46 -25.05 10.10
CA ARG A 381 -14.56 -25.53 11.50
C ARG A 381 -13.21 -25.74 12.14
N ASN A 382 -12.17 -25.92 11.33
CA ASN A 382 -10.84 -26.16 11.84
C ASN A 382 -10.18 -24.82 12.23
N PRO A 383 -9.82 -24.61 13.50
CA PRO A 383 -9.28 -23.34 13.98
C PRO A 383 -7.97 -22.92 13.30
N LEU A 384 -7.22 -23.88 12.74
CA LEU A 384 -5.95 -23.63 12.07
C LEU A 384 -6.10 -23.27 10.58
N ILE A 385 -7.23 -23.63 9.96
CA ILE A 385 -7.48 -23.41 8.52
C ILE A 385 -8.40 -22.21 8.30
N ASP A 386 -9.33 -21.95 9.21
CA ASP A 386 -10.27 -20.82 9.14
C ASP A 386 -9.59 -19.44 8.87
N PRO A 387 -8.44 -19.11 9.49
CA PRO A 387 -7.74 -17.84 9.24
C PRO A 387 -7.28 -17.63 7.79
N ILE A 388 -7.07 -18.71 7.02
CA ILE A 388 -6.68 -18.63 5.60
C ILE A 388 -7.77 -17.91 4.80
N PHE A 389 -9.03 -18.24 5.07
CA PHE A 389 -10.18 -17.68 4.35
C PHE A 389 -10.42 -16.22 4.75
N ILE A 390 -10.26 -15.89 6.03
CA ILE A 390 -10.41 -14.51 6.52
C ILE A 390 -9.32 -13.60 5.92
N ALA A 391 -8.06 -14.04 5.89
CA ALA A 391 -6.95 -13.30 5.28
C ALA A 391 -7.12 -13.10 3.76
N SER A 392 -7.78 -14.02 3.07
CA SER A 392 -8.09 -13.86 1.64
C SER A 392 -9.13 -12.76 1.39
N LEU A 393 -10.06 -12.56 2.33
CA LEU A 393 -11.11 -11.54 2.22
C LEU A 393 -10.58 -10.12 2.47
N SER A 394 -9.62 -9.95 3.38
CA SER A 394 -9.06 -8.63 3.74
C SER A 394 -8.16 -8.01 2.66
N ARG A 395 -7.61 -8.81 1.75
CA ARG A 395 -6.76 -8.34 0.63
C ARG A 395 -7.53 -7.64 -0.50
N GLN A 396 -8.85 -7.76 -0.53
CA GLN A 396 -9.71 -7.11 -1.51
C GLN A 396 -10.45 -5.98 -0.79
N GLU A 397 -10.34 -4.74 -1.25
CA GLU A 397 -10.81 -3.44 -0.68
C GLU A 397 -12.34 -3.32 -0.37
N SER A 398 -13.04 -4.42 -0.14
CA SER A 398 -14.41 -4.44 0.33
C SER A 398 -14.48 -4.17 1.83
N GLU A 399 -15.25 -3.15 2.24
CA GLU A 399 -15.57 -2.93 3.65
C GLU A 399 -16.19 -4.19 4.26
N ILE A 400 -15.42 -4.86 5.12
CA ILE A 400 -15.89 -5.99 5.92
C ILE A 400 -16.93 -5.46 6.91
N SER A 401 -18.04 -6.19 7.04
CA SER A 401 -19.08 -5.87 8.02
C SER A 401 -18.92 -6.71 9.29
N ASP A 402 -19.48 -6.22 10.39
CA ASP A 402 -19.57 -6.95 11.66
C ASP A 402 -20.47 -8.18 11.58
N PHE A 403 -21.20 -8.36 10.47
CA PHE A 403 -22.08 -9.50 10.28
C PHE A 403 -21.31 -10.70 9.73
N VAL A 404 -21.61 -11.86 10.30
CA VAL A 404 -21.05 -13.14 9.90
C VAL A 404 -22.08 -13.93 9.10
N CYS A 405 -21.66 -14.59 8.03
CA CYS A 405 -22.50 -15.45 7.21
C CYS A 405 -23.08 -16.59 8.06
N PRO A 406 -24.41 -16.79 8.07
CA PRO A 406 -25.02 -17.84 8.87
C PRO A 406 -24.70 -19.26 8.35
N HIS A 407 -24.26 -19.39 7.10
CA HIS A 407 -24.00 -20.68 6.45
C HIS A 407 -22.54 -21.13 6.57
N CYS A 408 -21.57 -20.24 6.31
CA CYS A 408 -20.14 -20.59 6.30
C CYS A 408 -19.33 -19.90 7.41
N ASN A 409 -19.98 -19.14 8.29
CA ASN A 409 -19.38 -18.42 9.41
C ASN A 409 -18.25 -17.43 9.03
N GLN A 410 -18.21 -16.99 7.77
CA GLN A 410 -17.24 -16.00 7.27
C GLN A 410 -17.83 -14.59 7.33
N PRO A 411 -17.02 -13.54 7.55
CA PRO A 411 -17.53 -12.18 7.61
C PRO A 411 -18.12 -11.75 6.27
N LEU A 412 -19.25 -11.04 6.31
CA LEU A 412 -19.93 -10.54 5.13
C LEU A 412 -19.29 -9.23 4.67
N ILE A 413 -19.22 -9.03 3.36
CA ILE A 413 -18.75 -7.79 2.76
C ILE A 413 -19.92 -6.86 2.48
N LYS A 414 -19.73 -5.55 2.68
CA LYS A 414 -20.73 -4.55 2.27
C LYS A 414 -20.72 -4.41 0.76
N ILE A 415 -21.88 -4.57 0.14
CA ILE A 415 -22.08 -4.36 -1.29
C ILE A 415 -23.19 -3.32 -1.52
N SER A 416 -23.10 -2.60 -2.64
CA SER A 416 -24.19 -1.77 -3.14
C SER A 416 -24.92 -2.53 -4.24
N TYR A 417 -26.00 -3.22 -3.89
CA TYR A 417 -26.86 -3.93 -4.84
C TYR A 417 -28.08 -3.05 -5.14
N GLU A 418 -28.34 -2.71 -6.41
CA GLU A 418 -29.45 -1.81 -6.80
C GLU A 418 -29.41 -0.48 -6.01
N LYS A 419 -28.21 0.12 -5.88
CA LYS A 419 -27.95 1.33 -5.06
C LYS A 419 -28.41 1.22 -3.59
N THR A 420 -28.57 0.00 -3.09
CA THR A 420 -29.03 -0.29 -1.73
C THR A 420 -27.96 -1.08 -1.01
N ARG A 421 -27.66 -0.69 0.24
CA ARG A 421 -26.69 -1.39 1.07
C ARG A 421 -27.21 -2.79 1.42
N ALA A 422 -26.48 -3.80 0.96
CA ALA A 422 -26.65 -5.22 1.27
C ALA A 422 -25.31 -5.79 1.76
N TYR A 423 -25.33 -6.98 2.34
CA TYR A 423 -24.10 -7.66 2.74
C TYR A 423 -24.03 -9.02 2.04
N GLN A 424 -22.93 -9.31 1.35
CA GLN A 424 -22.78 -10.55 0.59
C GLN A 424 -21.66 -11.40 1.19
N CYS A 425 -21.86 -12.71 1.21
CA CYS A 425 -20.77 -13.64 1.48
C CYS A 425 -20.03 -13.93 0.17
N ARG A 426 -18.71 -13.75 0.13
CA ARG A 426 -17.91 -14.10 -1.05
C ARG A 426 -17.76 -15.59 -1.30
N PHE A 427 -18.10 -16.44 -0.32
CA PHE A 427 -17.87 -17.89 -0.41
C PHE A 427 -19.13 -18.65 -0.81
N CYS A 428 -20.23 -18.46 -0.10
CA CYS A 428 -21.50 -19.07 -0.49
C CYS A 428 -22.34 -18.20 -1.41
N SER A 429 -21.87 -17.01 -1.79
CA SER A 429 -22.58 -16.00 -2.60
C SER A 429 -23.92 -15.51 -2.02
N GLY A 430 -24.30 -15.94 -0.82
CA GLY A 430 -25.55 -15.53 -0.18
C GLY A 430 -25.54 -14.08 0.26
N ILE A 431 -26.74 -13.49 0.33
CA ILE A 431 -26.96 -12.05 0.53
C ILE A 431 -27.84 -11.81 1.75
N LEU A 432 -27.36 -10.98 2.67
CA LEU A 432 -28.08 -10.47 3.83
C LEU A 432 -28.60 -9.05 3.54
N VAL A 433 -29.91 -8.88 3.65
CA VAL A 433 -30.60 -7.60 3.41
C VAL A 433 -31.62 -7.34 4.51
N GLY A 434 -31.81 -6.07 4.89
CA GLY A 434 -32.91 -5.67 5.77
C GLY A 434 -34.25 -5.88 5.08
N THR A 435 -35.23 -6.51 5.74
CA THR A 435 -36.54 -6.81 5.14
C THR A 435 -37.26 -5.56 4.63
N ASP A 436 -37.01 -4.41 5.24
CA ASP A 436 -37.50 -3.08 4.86
C ASP A 436 -36.93 -2.57 3.52
N LYS A 437 -35.76 -3.07 3.12
CA LYS A 437 -35.05 -2.65 1.90
C LYS A 437 -35.41 -3.48 0.68
N ILE A 438 -35.94 -4.70 0.85
CA ILE A 438 -36.25 -5.62 -0.25
C ILE A 438 -37.19 -5.00 -1.31
N PRO A 439 -38.29 -4.31 -0.94
CA PRO A 439 -39.17 -3.68 -1.94
C PRO A 439 -38.46 -2.60 -2.76
N ARG A 440 -37.48 -1.89 -2.17
CA ARG A 440 -36.71 -0.84 -2.86
C ARG A 440 -35.74 -1.44 -3.87
N ILE A 441 -35.11 -2.57 -3.54
CA ILE A 441 -34.20 -3.30 -4.43
C ILE A 441 -34.97 -3.77 -5.67
N ILE A 442 -36.11 -4.43 -5.46
CA ILE A 442 -36.96 -4.96 -6.54
C ILE A 442 -37.44 -3.85 -7.50
N ALA A 443 -37.60 -2.62 -7.02
CA ALA A 443 -38.11 -1.51 -7.82
C ALA A 443 -37.06 -0.88 -8.78
N ARG A 444 -35.75 -1.02 -8.51
CA ARG A 444 -34.70 -0.21 -9.14
C ARG A 444 -34.18 -0.74 -10.49
N ARG A 445 -34.28 -2.05 -10.75
CA ARG A 445 -34.07 -2.70 -12.07
C ARG A 445 -32.80 -2.29 -12.83
N GLU A 446 -31.70 -2.01 -12.14
CA GLU A 446 -30.42 -1.64 -12.76
C GLU A 446 -29.58 -2.86 -13.15
N VAL A 447 -29.77 -4.00 -12.47
CA VAL A 447 -29.12 -5.28 -12.78
C VAL A 447 -29.96 -6.05 -13.81
N PRO A 448 -29.47 -6.26 -15.05
CA PRO A 448 -30.27 -6.91 -16.08
C PRO A 448 -30.40 -8.42 -15.85
N CYS A 449 -31.63 -8.95 -15.95
CA CYS A 449 -31.82 -10.40 -15.91
C CYS A 449 -31.30 -11.10 -17.18
N THR A 450 -30.20 -11.83 -17.05
CA THR A 450 -29.61 -12.64 -18.11
C THR A 450 -30.47 -13.86 -18.44
N ASP A 451 -30.34 -14.42 -19.65
CA ASP A 451 -31.15 -15.58 -20.07
C ASP A 451 -30.86 -16.84 -19.25
N ARG A 452 -29.61 -17.00 -18.78
CA ARG A 452 -29.25 -18.03 -17.79
C ARG A 452 -30.11 -17.89 -16.54
N LEU A 453 -30.21 -16.67 -16.00
CA LEU A 453 -30.92 -16.40 -14.75
C LEU A 453 -32.43 -16.57 -14.91
N LYS A 454 -33.00 -16.22 -16.07
CA LYS A 454 -34.40 -16.53 -16.42
C LYS A 454 -34.67 -18.04 -16.43
N SER A 455 -33.76 -18.83 -16.98
CA SER A 455 -33.91 -20.29 -17.04
C SER A 455 -33.87 -20.92 -15.65
N LEU A 456 -32.93 -20.45 -14.81
CA LEU A 456 -32.79 -20.87 -13.42
C LEU A 456 -34.02 -20.49 -12.59
N ALA A 457 -34.50 -19.26 -12.73
CA ALA A 457 -35.69 -18.76 -12.05
C ALA A 457 -36.94 -19.60 -12.36
N LYS A 458 -37.16 -19.97 -13.63
CA LYS A 458 -38.26 -20.87 -14.03
C LYS A 458 -38.12 -22.26 -13.42
N ALA A 459 -36.91 -22.81 -13.40
CA ALA A 459 -36.64 -24.12 -12.82
C ALA A 459 -36.94 -24.13 -11.32
N VAL A 460 -36.42 -23.15 -10.57
CA VAL A 460 -36.66 -22.99 -9.12
C VAL A 460 -38.15 -22.82 -8.81
N LEU A 461 -38.85 -21.97 -9.56
CA LEU A 461 -40.30 -21.78 -9.39
C LEU A 461 -41.07 -23.11 -9.61
N SER A 462 -40.73 -23.87 -10.65
CA SER A 462 -41.40 -25.13 -10.97
C SER A 462 -41.13 -26.23 -9.94
N ASP A 463 -39.90 -26.29 -9.41
CA ASP A 463 -39.52 -27.27 -8.38
C ASP A 463 -40.19 -26.96 -7.04
N ASN A 464 -40.19 -25.69 -6.63
CA ASN A 464 -40.86 -25.25 -5.40
C ASN A 464 -42.38 -25.39 -5.50
N GLN A 465 -42.96 -25.17 -6.68
CA GLN A 465 -44.37 -25.48 -6.92
C GLN A 465 -44.66 -26.98 -6.74
N ARG A 466 -43.85 -27.85 -7.36
CA ARG A 466 -43.98 -29.31 -7.24
C ARG A 466 -43.86 -29.75 -5.78
N LYS A 467 -42.86 -29.28 -5.04
CA LYS A 467 -42.66 -29.56 -3.61
C LYS A 467 -43.86 -29.12 -2.78
N THR A 468 -44.39 -27.92 -3.04
CA THR A 468 -45.56 -27.39 -2.33
C THR A 468 -46.81 -28.24 -2.60
N THR A 469 -47.05 -28.65 -3.84
CA THR A 469 -48.17 -29.54 -4.20
C THR A 469 -48.04 -30.90 -3.51
N ILE A 470 -46.85 -31.50 -3.50
CA ILE A 470 -46.58 -32.78 -2.83
C ILE A 470 -46.78 -32.66 -1.32
N ASN A 471 -46.26 -31.60 -0.69
CA ASN A 471 -46.42 -31.39 0.76
C ASN A 471 -47.89 -31.18 1.14
N LYS A 472 -48.65 -30.46 0.31
CA LYS A 472 -50.11 -30.27 0.48
C LYS A 472 -50.86 -31.59 0.37
N LEU A 473 -50.50 -32.46 -0.58
CA LEU A 473 -51.08 -33.81 -0.71
C LEU A 473 -50.75 -34.71 0.48
N ARG A 474 -49.58 -34.51 1.11
CA ARG A 474 -49.12 -35.28 2.27
C ARG A 474 -49.59 -34.73 3.62
N GLY A 475 -50.34 -33.61 3.64
CA GLY A 475 -50.79 -32.97 4.88
C GLY A 475 -49.66 -32.44 5.76
N ILE A 476 -48.48 -32.15 5.19
CA ILE A 476 -47.32 -31.63 5.92
C ILE A 476 -47.34 -30.10 5.85
N ASP A 477 -47.51 -29.45 7.00
CA ASP A 477 -47.37 -28.00 7.12
C ASP A 477 -45.91 -27.60 6.87
N ALA A 478 -45.67 -26.96 5.72
CA ALA A 478 -44.34 -26.58 5.22
C ALA A 478 -43.73 -25.35 5.94
N LYS A 479 -43.81 -25.29 7.27
CA LYS A 479 -42.96 -24.39 8.06
C LYS A 479 -41.67 -25.10 8.41
N THR A 480 -40.74 -25.13 7.46
CA THR A 480 -39.39 -25.66 7.70
C THR A 480 -38.67 -24.69 8.63
N LYS A 481 -38.39 -25.11 9.87
CA LYS A 481 -37.43 -24.37 10.72
C LYS A 481 -36.08 -24.43 10.02
N SER A 482 -35.62 -23.30 9.51
CA SER A 482 -34.20 -23.15 9.24
C SER A 482 -33.49 -23.01 10.58
N PHE A 483 -32.32 -23.64 10.68
CA PHE A 483 -31.50 -23.59 11.88
C PHE A 483 -30.39 -22.52 11.75
N LEU A 484 -30.50 -21.63 10.75
CA LEU A 484 -29.52 -20.57 10.53
C LEU A 484 -29.62 -19.51 11.64
N PRO A 485 -28.52 -19.21 12.35
CA PRO A 485 -28.51 -18.18 13.38
C PRO A 485 -28.47 -16.79 12.75
N CYS A 486 -29.31 -15.88 13.22
CA CYS A 486 -29.30 -14.49 12.78
C CYS A 486 -27.92 -13.86 13.04
N PRO A 487 -27.27 -13.24 12.02
CA PRO A 487 -25.96 -12.62 12.19
C PRO A 487 -25.91 -11.53 13.27
N LYS A 488 -27.05 -10.87 13.54
CA LYS A 488 -27.18 -9.78 14.51
C LYS A 488 -27.53 -10.24 15.93
N CYS A 489 -28.57 -11.07 16.10
CA CYS A 489 -29.08 -11.44 17.44
C CYS A 489 -28.92 -12.93 17.78
N LYS A 490 -28.28 -13.72 16.91
CA LYS A 490 -28.04 -15.17 17.05
C LYS A 490 -29.28 -16.06 17.20
N HIS A 491 -30.48 -15.51 17.20
CA HIS A 491 -31.73 -16.28 17.19
C HIS A 491 -31.92 -17.01 15.86
N ALA A 492 -32.54 -18.20 15.90
CA ALA A 492 -32.84 -18.98 14.71
C ALA A 492 -33.77 -18.22 13.75
N MET A 493 -33.37 -18.17 12.48
CA MET A 493 -34.18 -17.63 11.40
C MET A 493 -35.19 -18.67 10.92
N PHE A 494 -36.35 -18.23 10.44
CA PHE A 494 -37.36 -19.14 9.89
C PHE A 494 -37.36 -19.07 8.36
N ARG A 495 -37.36 -20.22 7.69
CA ARG A 495 -37.41 -20.30 6.23
C ARG A 495 -38.85 -20.22 5.78
N THR A 496 -39.13 -19.26 4.90
CA THR A 496 -40.47 -19.00 4.35
C THR A 496 -40.34 -18.58 2.90
N PHE A 497 -41.41 -18.69 2.12
CA PHE A 497 -41.42 -18.06 0.79
C PHE A 497 -41.56 -16.54 0.92
N TYR A 498 -40.87 -15.78 0.05
CA TYR A 498 -41.02 -14.33 -0.03
C TYR A 498 -42.47 -13.92 -0.28
N SER A 499 -43.12 -14.60 -1.23
CA SER A 499 -44.52 -14.46 -1.58
C SER A 499 -45.04 -15.75 -2.21
N SER A 500 -46.34 -16.03 -2.02
CA SER A 500 -47.03 -17.17 -2.63
C SER A 500 -47.04 -17.13 -4.17
N ALA A 501 -46.83 -15.95 -4.77
CA ALA A 501 -46.82 -15.80 -6.23
C ALA A 501 -45.50 -16.22 -6.90
N TYR A 502 -44.38 -16.11 -6.18
CA TYR A 502 -43.02 -16.29 -6.73
C TYR A 502 -42.26 -17.47 -6.11
N LEU A 503 -42.69 -17.99 -4.96
CA LEU A 503 -42.13 -19.18 -4.28
C LEU A 503 -40.60 -19.21 -4.17
N VAL A 504 -39.95 -18.07 -4.01
CA VAL A 504 -38.52 -17.99 -3.65
C VAL A 504 -38.40 -18.13 -2.14
N GLU A 505 -37.62 -19.12 -1.70
CA GLU A 505 -37.36 -19.34 -0.28
C GLU A 505 -36.45 -18.23 0.26
N ILE A 506 -36.72 -17.78 1.47
CA ILE A 506 -35.93 -16.79 2.19
C ILE A 506 -35.92 -17.12 3.67
N ASP A 507 -34.79 -16.86 4.31
CA ASP A 507 -34.64 -17.02 5.74
C ASP A 507 -34.87 -15.66 6.41
N ARG A 508 -35.81 -15.55 7.35
CA ARG A 508 -36.15 -14.28 8.03
C ARG A 508 -35.89 -14.35 9.53
N CYS A 509 -35.32 -13.28 10.08
CA CYS A 509 -35.22 -13.09 11.52
C CYS A 509 -36.41 -12.27 12.03
N GLY A 510 -37.25 -12.87 12.87
CA GLY A 510 -38.43 -12.21 13.45
C GLY A 510 -38.12 -11.08 14.45
N ILE A 511 -36.88 -10.99 14.94
CA ILE A 511 -36.47 -9.99 15.95
C ILE A 511 -35.77 -8.80 15.28
N CYS A 512 -34.81 -9.07 14.38
CA CYS A 512 -33.97 -8.03 13.80
C CYS A 512 -34.46 -7.47 12.46
N GLY A 513 -35.47 -8.08 11.84
CA GLY A 513 -35.92 -7.66 10.50
C GLY A 513 -34.84 -7.85 9.42
N LEU A 514 -33.95 -8.83 9.59
CA LEU A 514 -32.96 -9.22 8.58
C LEU A 514 -33.47 -10.44 7.81
N ALA A 515 -33.21 -10.46 6.51
CA ALA A 515 -33.46 -11.59 5.64
C ALA A 515 -32.16 -12.06 4.99
N TRP A 516 -31.98 -13.37 4.93
CA TRP A 516 -30.89 -14.04 4.25
C TRP A 516 -31.45 -14.72 3.00
N PHE A 517 -30.75 -14.51 1.88
CA PHE A 517 -30.95 -15.14 0.59
C PHE A 517 -29.75 -16.05 0.33
N ASP A 518 -29.98 -17.31 -0.02
CA ASP A 518 -28.93 -18.19 -0.52
C ASP A 518 -28.48 -17.74 -1.92
N ALA A 519 -27.45 -18.41 -2.46
CA ALA A 519 -26.87 -18.04 -3.76
C ALA A 519 -27.95 -17.90 -4.86
N ASP A 520 -27.87 -16.80 -5.61
CA ASP A 520 -28.76 -16.46 -6.73
C ASP A 520 -30.24 -16.21 -6.35
N GLU A 521 -30.68 -16.41 -5.10
CA GLU A 521 -32.11 -16.32 -4.74
C GLU A 521 -32.67 -14.88 -4.84
N LEU A 522 -31.87 -13.87 -4.50
CA LEU A 522 -32.29 -12.46 -4.59
C LEU A 522 -32.44 -12.02 -6.05
N GLU A 523 -31.50 -12.43 -6.90
CA GLU A 523 -31.48 -12.16 -8.33
C GLU A 523 -32.63 -12.91 -9.03
N ILE A 524 -32.88 -14.16 -8.66
CA ILE A 524 -34.01 -14.96 -9.16
C ILE A 524 -35.32 -14.26 -8.81
N LEU A 525 -35.50 -13.82 -7.55
CA LEU A 525 -36.69 -13.11 -7.12
C LEU A 525 -36.92 -11.85 -7.95
N GLN A 526 -35.87 -11.04 -8.15
CA GLN A 526 -35.93 -9.84 -8.97
C GLN A 526 -36.30 -10.17 -10.41
N CYS A 527 -35.66 -11.16 -11.02
CA CYS A 527 -35.93 -11.56 -12.39
C CYS A 527 -37.38 -12.06 -12.59
N LEU A 528 -37.91 -12.84 -11.65
CA LEU A 528 -39.31 -13.30 -11.69
C LEU A 528 -40.29 -12.12 -11.64
N ILE A 529 -40.04 -11.13 -10.79
CA ILE A 529 -40.90 -9.95 -10.63
C ILE A 529 -40.82 -9.04 -11.86
N GLU A 530 -39.62 -8.76 -12.35
CA GLU A 530 -39.40 -7.88 -13.51
C GLU A 530 -40.07 -8.40 -14.78
N ASN A 531 -39.94 -9.71 -15.03
CA ASN A 531 -40.50 -10.37 -16.21
C ASN A 531 -41.94 -10.88 -16.00
N LYS A 532 -42.54 -10.58 -14.84
CA LYS A 532 -43.90 -11.05 -14.44
C LYS A 532 -44.06 -12.57 -14.62
N ILE A 533 -43.00 -13.32 -14.32
CA ILE A 533 -43.01 -14.78 -14.36
C ILE A 533 -43.59 -15.25 -13.04
N THR A 534 -44.90 -15.44 -13.01
CA THR A 534 -45.63 -15.99 -11.87
C THR A 534 -45.99 -17.44 -12.12
N LEU A 535 -46.44 -18.12 -11.07
CA LEU A 535 -47.11 -19.41 -11.22
C LEU A 535 -48.21 -19.28 -12.27
N ARG A 536 -48.19 -20.15 -13.28
CA ARG A 536 -49.40 -20.41 -14.07
C ARG A 536 -50.41 -21.03 -13.12
N VAL A 537 -51.28 -20.20 -12.57
CA VAL A 537 -52.51 -20.69 -11.95
C VAL A 537 -53.26 -21.36 -13.10
N GLY A 538 -53.27 -22.68 -13.12
CA GLY A 538 -54.19 -23.45 -13.94
C GLY A 538 -55.60 -23.17 -13.45
N ILE A 539 -56.19 -22.06 -13.90
CA ILE A 539 -57.60 -22.05 -14.23
C ILE A 539 -57.62 -22.50 -15.69
N SER A 540 -57.92 -23.78 -15.91
CA SER A 540 -58.44 -24.18 -17.21
C SER A 540 -59.74 -23.39 -17.40
N PRO A 541 -59.88 -22.53 -18.44
CA PRO A 541 -61.21 -22.15 -18.86
C PRO A 541 -61.87 -23.44 -19.36
N ALA A 542 -63.01 -23.79 -18.76
CA ALA A 542 -64.01 -24.62 -19.42
C ALA A 542 -64.70 -23.79 -20.50
#